data_AF-A0A6L5FPR5-F1
#
_entry.id   AF-A0A6L5FPR5-F1
#
_cell.length_a   1.000
_cell.length_b   1.000
_cell.length_c   1.000
_cell.angle_alpha   90.00
_cell.angle_beta   90.00
_cell.angle_gamma   90.00
#
_symmetry.space_group_name_H-M   'P 1'
#
loop_
_entity.id
_entity.type
_entity.pdbx_description
1 polymer ?
#
loop_
_entity_poly.entity_id
_entity_poly.type
_entity_poly.pdbx_seq_one_letter_code
_entity_poly.pdbx_strand_id
1 'polypeptide(L)'
;MIVDRHGSLTGGGIGLVAGGALHVENCTLVNAGGQYGIHFRPSGNSELVVSNSTIANNGGGGGIEVLPGAGASANVTIDNTRILNNNRGIAVFNRGHVTVRNSTIAGNTRGVRAAGGDASARIANTTISGNLTGLVAANGSQIVSHRGNVLTDNVNNGAFTGSVNQL
;
A
#
# COMPACT_ATOMS: atom_id res chain seq x y z
N MET A 1 5.95 4.16 -17.40
CA MET A 1 7.01 5.04 -16.87
C MET A 1 7.78 4.24 -15.83
N ILE A 2 9.10 4.09 -15.99
CA ILE A 2 9.97 3.48 -14.99
C ILE A 2 10.65 4.65 -14.27
N VAL A 3 10.46 4.78 -12.97
CA VAL A 3 11.26 5.70 -12.15
C VAL A 3 12.43 4.87 -11.62
N ASP A 4 13.59 4.92 -12.29
CA ASP A 4 14.83 4.28 -11.82
C ASP A 4 15.84 5.38 -11.48
N ARG A 5 16.08 5.55 -10.17
CA ARG A 5 17.03 6.46 -9.49
C ARG A 5 16.65 7.95 -9.38
N HIS A 6 16.58 8.40 -8.13
CA HIS A 6 16.50 9.80 -7.65
C HIS A 6 15.17 10.57 -7.79
N GLY A 7 14.03 9.89 -7.69
CA GLY A 7 12.72 10.55 -7.58
C GLY A 7 12.39 11.09 -6.17
N SER A 8 13.17 12.01 -5.61
CA SER A 8 12.62 12.93 -4.60
C SER A 8 11.98 14.10 -5.32
N LEU A 9 10.69 13.96 -5.66
CA LEU A 9 9.88 15.10 -6.07
C LEU A 9 9.63 15.93 -4.81
N THR A 10 10.44 16.96 -4.63
CA THR A 10 10.18 18.03 -3.65
C THR A 10 8.75 18.53 -3.86
N GLY A 11 7.84 18.13 -2.97
CA GLY A 11 6.48 18.66 -2.89
C GLY A 11 5.36 17.87 -3.59
N GLY A 12 5.53 16.59 -3.94
CA GLY A 12 4.39 15.75 -4.35
C GLY A 12 4.83 14.35 -4.82
N GLY A 13 4.22 13.29 -4.28
CA GLY A 13 4.60 11.91 -4.61
C GLY A 13 4.37 11.50 -6.07
N ILE A 14 4.59 10.22 -6.37
CA ILE A 14 4.35 9.68 -7.71
C ILE A 14 2.84 9.51 -7.92
N GLY A 15 2.29 10.12 -8.97
CA GLY A 15 0.89 9.98 -9.35
C GLY A 15 0.71 9.35 -10.73
N LEU A 16 -0.22 8.39 -10.86
CA LEU A 16 -0.72 7.92 -12.16
C LEU A 16 -2.24 8.06 -12.19
N VAL A 17 -2.75 8.73 -13.23
CA VAL A 17 -4.20 8.96 -13.44
C VAL A 17 -4.72 8.25 -14.70
N ALA A 18 -3.86 7.86 -15.63
CA ALA A 18 -4.22 7.16 -16.87
C ALA A 18 -4.07 5.63 -16.77
N GLY A 19 -4.67 4.91 -17.72
CA GLY A 19 -4.51 3.46 -17.91
C GLY A 19 -3.04 3.07 -18.19
N GLY A 20 -2.62 1.88 -17.75
CA GLY A 20 -1.29 1.31 -18.05
C GLY A 20 -0.50 0.82 -16.82
N ALA A 21 0.81 0.65 -16.98
CA ALA A 21 1.70 0.14 -15.93
C ALA A 21 2.66 1.22 -15.41
N LEU A 22 2.79 1.29 -14.07
CA LEU A 22 3.79 2.09 -13.36
C LEU A 22 4.70 1.15 -12.57
N HIS A 23 6.01 1.30 -12.78
CA HIS A 23 7.03 0.53 -12.07
C HIS A 23 7.86 1.48 -11.21
N VAL A 24 7.88 1.22 -9.91
CA VAL A 24 8.61 1.96 -8.88
C VAL A 24 9.58 0.98 -8.24
N GLU A 25 10.81 0.96 -8.75
CA GLU A 25 11.80 -0.04 -8.39
C GLU A 25 13.03 0.68 -7.85
N ASN A 26 13.60 0.20 -6.73
CA ASN A 26 14.81 0.77 -6.14
C ASN A 26 14.70 2.28 -5.80
N CYS A 27 13.52 2.71 -5.35
CA CYS A 27 13.21 4.11 -5.10
C CYS A 27 13.15 4.45 -3.60
N THR A 28 13.39 5.72 -3.29
CA THR A 28 13.18 6.30 -1.96
C THR A 28 12.21 7.47 -2.07
N LEU A 29 10.99 7.31 -1.55
CA LEU A 29 9.89 8.28 -1.61
C LEU A 29 9.57 8.76 -0.19
N VAL A 30 10.16 9.88 0.20
CA VAL A 30 10.08 10.36 1.60
C VAL A 30 9.75 11.83 1.72
N ASN A 31 9.17 12.20 2.86
CA ASN A 31 8.92 13.59 3.27
C ASN A 31 8.07 14.40 2.27
N ALA A 32 7.02 13.81 1.69
CA ALA A 32 6.15 14.45 0.70
C ALA A 32 5.26 15.61 1.24
N GLY A 33 5.60 16.24 2.36
CA GLY A 33 5.02 17.53 2.78
C GLY A 33 3.49 17.56 2.85
N GLY A 34 2.88 16.56 3.50
CA GLY A 34 1.42 16.46 3.63
C GLY A 34 0.72 15.68 2.52
N GLN A 35 1.46 15.10 1.56
CA GLN A 35 0.93 14.30 0.45
C GLN A 35 1.37 12.83 0.51
N TYR A 36 0.99 12.08 -0.52
CA TYR A 36 1.32 10.66 -0.67
C TYR A 36 2.78 10.43 -1.07
N GLY A 37 3.35 9.28 -0.74
CA GLY A 37 4.52 8.76 -1.45
C GLY A 37 4.15 8.30 -2.87
N ILE A 38 3.08 7.50 -2.98
CA ILE A 38 2.47 7.06 -4.24
C ILE A 38 0.96 7.28 -4.18
N HIS A 39 0.41 7.96 -5.17
CA HIS A 39 -1.01 8.24 -5.35
C HIS A 39 -1.49 7.62 -6.66
N PHE A 40 -1.91 6.36 -6.61
CA PHE A 40 -2.29 5.56 -7.77
C PHE A 40 -3.82 5.61 -7.98
N ARG A 41 -4.26 6.43 -8.95
CA ARG A 41 -5.69 6.70 -9.22
C ARG A 41 -6.07 6.47 -10.68
N PRO A 42 -5.94 5.24 -11.20
CA PRO A 42 -6.16 5.01 -12.61
C PRO A 42 -7.64 5.21 -13.00
N SER A 43 -7.86 5.75 -14.21
CA SER A 43 -9.17 5.84 -14.86
C SER A 43 -9.51 4.65 -15.77
N GLY A 44 -8.56 3.73 -15.98
CA GLY A 44 -8.75 2.46 -16.68
C GLY A 44 -8.09 1.30 -15.91
N ASN A 45 -8.09 0.10 -16.49
CA ASN A 45 -7.37 -1.02 -15.88
C ASN A 45 -5.87 -0.73 -15.88
N SER A 46 -5.24 -0.76 -14.71
CA SER A 46 -3.83 -0.40 -14.55
C SER A 46 -3.11 -1.31 -13.56
N GLU A 47 -1.79 -1.34 -13.72
CA GLU A 47 -0.87 -2.07 -12.87
C GLU A 47 0.13 -1.12 -12.17
N LEU A 48 0.42 -1.40 -10.91
CA LEU A 48 1.51 -0.78 -10.17
C LEU A 48 2.42 -1.88 -9.61
N VAL A 49 3.71 -1.82 -9.93
CA VAL A 49 4.73 -2.63 -9.30
C VAL A 49 5.60 -1.73 -8.44
N VAL A 50 5.71 -2.04 -7.15
CA VAL A 50 6.64 -1.40 -6.21
C VAL A 50 7.59 -2.46 -5.70
N SER A 51 8.88 -2.30 -5.94
CA SER A 51 9.88 -3.26 -5.47
C SER A 51 11.12 -2.58 -4.90
N ASN A 52 11.75 -3.21 -3.91
CA ASN A 52 13.05 -2.81 -3.37
C ASN A 52 13.11 -1.33 -2.96
N SER A 53 12.00 -0.79 -2.45
CA SER A 53 11.84 0.65 -2.26
C SER A 53 11.61 1.03 -0.79
N THR A 54 11.85 2.29 -0.46
CA THR A 54 11.50 2.88 0.85
C THR A 54 10.50 4.00 0.65
N ILE A 55 9.36 3.92 1.36
CA ILE A 55 8.28 4.91 1.31
C ILE A 55 8.00 5.35 2.74
N ALA A 56 8.47 6.54 3.13
CA ALA A 56 8.47 6.93 4.54
C ALA A 56 8.20 8.39 4.84
N ASN A 57 7.63 8.67 6.01
CA ASN A 57 7.39 10.03 6.51
C ASN A 57 6.53 10.89 5.57
N ASN A 58 5.59 10.28 4.85
CA ASN A 58 4.67 10.99 3.95
C ASN A 58 3.38 11.37 4.72
N GLY A 59 3.02 12.65 4.66
CA GLY A 59 1.92 13.24 5.45
C GLY A 59 0.56 13.20 4.74
N GLY A 60 -0.54 13.54 5.42
CA GLY A 60 -1.90 13.76 4.89
C GLY A 60 -2.57 12.62 4.08
N GLY A 61 -1.97 12.22 2.97
CA GLY A 61 -2.38 11.11 2.11
C GLY A 61 -1.84 9.73 2.52
N GLY A 62 -0.60 9.65 3.02
CA GLY A 62 0.05 8.41 3.46
C GLY A 62 1.18 7.92 2.56
N GLY A 63 1.56 6.66 2.67
CA GLY A 63 2.62 6.02 1.90
C GLY A 63 2.15 5.71 0.48
N ILE A 64 1.26 4.72 0.35
CA ILE A 64 0.68 4.30 -0.92
C ILE A 64 -0.85 4.37 -0.84
N GLU A 65 -1.47 5.11 -1.75
CA GLU A 65 -2.91 5.08 -1.96
C GLU A 65 -3.26 4.49 -3.32
N VAL A 66 -4.16 3.51 -3.31
CA VAL A 66 -4.71 2.83 -4.49
C VAL A 66 -6.20 3.13 -4.53
N LEU A 67 -6.60 4.03 -5.43
CA LEU A 67 -7.96 4.55 -5.54
C LEU A 67 -8.39 4.62 -7.03
N PRO A 68 -8.72 3.49 -7.66
CA PRO A 68 -9.27 3.47 -9.02
C PRO A 68 -10.55 4.28 -9.13
N GLY A 69 -10.72 4.96 -10.27
CA GLY A 69 -11.94 5.64 -10.65
C GLY A 69 -13.09 4.69 -10.98
N ALA A 70 -14.27 5.25 -11.29
CA ALA A 70 -15.43 4.46 -11.69
C ALA A 70 -15.13 3.64 -12.95
N GLY A 71 -15.48 2.35 -12.95
CA GLY A 71 -15.21 1.43 -14.06
C GLY A 71 -13.76 0.94 -14.17
N ALA A 72 -12.81 1.56 -13.47
CA ALA A 72 -11.39 1.15 -13.45
C ALA A 72 -11.11 0.06 -12.42
N SER A 73 -9.96 -0.61 -12.58
CA SER A 73 -9.38 -1.50 -11.56
C SER A 73 -7.87 -1.29 -11.47
N ALA A 74 -7.31 -1.45 -10.27
CA ALA A 74 -5.87 -1.42 -10.05
C ALA A 74 -5.39 -2.77 -9.50
N ASN A 75 -4.44 -3.37 -10.19
CA ASN A 75 -3.68 -4.52 -9.68
C ASN A 75 -2.31 -4.03 -9.22
N VAL A 76 -1.98 -4.24 -7.95
CA VAL A 76 -0.78 -3.67 -7.35
C VAL A 76 0.04 -4.78 -6.70
N THR A 77 1.33 -4.83 -7.00
CA THR A 77 2.30 -5.71 -6.35
C THR A 77 3.30 -4.86 -5.59
N ILE A 78 3.48 -5.16 -4.31
CA ILE A 78 4.48 -4.56 -3.44
C ILE A 78 5.38 -5.69 -2.92
N ASP A 79 6.66 -5.61 -3.21
CA ASP A 79 7.66 -6.60 -2.82
C ASP A 79 8.90 -5.96 -2.21
N ASN A 80 9.48 -6.59 -1.19
CA ASN A 80 10.72 -6.16 -0.55
C ASN A 80 10.78 -4.63 -0.30
N THR A 81 9.70 -4.07 0.25
CA THR A 81 9.53 -2.62 0.38
C THR A 81 9.30 -2.24 1.83
N ARG A 82 9.90 -1.13 2.26
CA ARG A 82 9.77 -0.56 3.60
C ARG A 82 8.78 0.60 3.57
N ILE A 83 7.66 0.48 4.28
CA ILE A 83 6.57 1.47 4.31
C ILE A 83 6.45 1.99 5.74
N LEU A 84 7.07 3.14 6.02
CA LEU A 84 7.40 3.55 7.39
C LEU A 84 6.84 4.92 7.76
N ASN A 85 6.30 5.07 8.97
CA ASN A 85 6.00 6.38 9.56
C ASN A 85 5.09 7.29 8.71
N ASN A 86 4.15 6.71 7.95
CA ASN A 86 3.17 7.46 7.17
C ASN A 86 1.82 7.55 7.93
N ASN A 87 0.92 8.44 7.51
CA ASN A 87 -0.44 8.44 8.06
C ASN A 87 -1.18 7.12 7.78
N ARG A 88 -1.18 6.67 6.53
CA ARG A 88 -1.61 5.33 6.11
C ARG A 88 -0.42 4.69 5.43
N GLY A 89 -0.01 3.49 5.82
CA GLY A 89 1.07 2.79 5.12
C GLY A 89 0.61 2.43 3.72
N ILE A 90 -0.42 1.59 3.63
CA ILE A 90 -1.10 1.22 2.40
C ILE A 90 -2.60 1.48 2.58
N ALA A 91 -3.19 2.23 1.65
CA ALA A 91 -4.62 2.47 1.57
C ALA A 91 -5.17 1.92 0.25
N VAL A 92 -6.16 1.03 0.34
CA VAL A 92 -6.78 0.35 -0.81
C VAL A 92 -8.27 0.66 -0.82
N PHE A 93 -8.76 1.12 -1.97
CA PHE A 93 -10.15 1.53 -2.13
C PHE A 93 -10.77 0.96 -3.40
N ASN A 94 -12.10 0.87 -3.42
CA ASN A 94 -12.89 0.48 -4.60
C ASN A 94 -12.35 -0.85 -5.20
N ARG A 95 -12.21 -0.94 -6.52
CA ARG A 95 -11.65 -2.10 -7.25
C ARG A 95 -10.11 -2.12 -7.23
N GLY A 96 -9.54 -1.81 -6.06
CA GLY A 96 -8.11 -1.87 -5.80
C GLY A 96 -7.73 -3.22 -5.22
N HIS A 97 -6.78 -3.90 -5.85
CA HIS A 97 -6.28 -5.20 -5.43
C HIS A 97 -4.78 -5.13 -5.20
N VAL A 98 -4.37 -5.22 -3.94
CA VAL A 98 -2.95 -5.13 -3.55
C VAL A 98 -2.46 -6.49 -3.08
N THR A 99 -1.30 -6.91 -3.58
CA THR A 99 -0.52 -8.02 -3.03
C THR A 99 0.75 -7.45 -2.40
N VAL A 100 0.97 -7.74 -1.13
CA VAL A 100 2.15 -7.32 -0.38
C VAL A 100 2.93 -8.57 0.02
N ARG A 101 4.22 -8.60 -0.30
CA ARG A 101 5.11 -9.69 0.09
C ARG A 101 6.47 -9.20 0.55
N ASN A 102 7.10 -9.96 1.45
CA ASN A 102 8.48 -9.77 1.91
C ASN A 102 8.77 -8.33 2.38
N SER A 103 7.78 -7.65 2.95
CA SER A 103 7.83 -6.20 3.19
C SER A 103 7.78 -5.88 4.68
N THR A 104 7.99 -4.61 5.02
CA THR A 104 7.81 -4.11 6.39
C THR A 104 6.90 -2.89 6.37
N ILE A 105 5.81 -2.94 7.15
CA ILE A 105 4.84 -1.86 7.29
C ILE A 105 4.82 -1.42 8.76
N ALA A 106 5.53 -0.34 9.08
CA ALA A 106 5.75 0.02 10.48
C ALA A 106 5.66 1.50 10.82
N GLY A 107 5.29 1.81 12.06
CA GLY A 107 5.23 3.18 12.56
C GLY A 107 4.14 4.06 11.95
N ASN A 108 3.20 3.49 11.19
CA ASN A 108 2.14 4.25 10.52
C ASN A 108 0.94 4.48 11.47
N THR A 109 0.10 5.49 11.22
CA THR A 109 -1.17 5.59 11.96
C THR A 109 -2.09 4.41 11.63
N ARG A 110 -2.15 4.01 10.35
CA ARG A 110 -2.78 2.77 9.92
C ARG A 110 -1.82 2.00 9.03
N GLY A 111 -1.49 0.75 9.37
CA GLY A 111 -0.57 -0.07 8.58
C GLY A 111 -1.14 -0.36 7.19
N VAL A 112 -2.19 -1.20 7.16
CA VAL A 112 -2.95 -1.50 5.94
C VAL A 112 -4.42 -1.17 6.17
N ARG A 113 -4.98 -0.33 5.31
CA ARG A 113 -6.41 0.00 5.31
C ARG A 113 -7.04 -0.37 3.97
N ALA A 114 -8.05 -1.22 3.99
CA ALA A 114 -8.90 -1.49 2.83
C ALA A 114 -10.32 -0.95 3.10
N ALA A 115 -10.97 -0.39 2.08
CA ALA A 115 -12.33 0.11 2.19
C ALA A 115 -13.11 0.02 0.86
N GLY A 116 -14.31 -0.54 0.92
CA GLY A 116 -15.19 -0.81 -0.23
C GLY A 116 -15.25 -2.30 -0.54
N GLY A 117 -16.42 -2.80 -0.96
CA GLY A 117 -16.67 -4.26 -1.06
C GLY A 117 -15.69 -5.02 -1.95
N ASP A 118 -15.16 -4.36 -2.98
CA ASP A 118 -14.21 -4.96 -3.93
C ASP A 118 -12.73 -4.69 -3.56
N ALA A 119 -12.46 -3.92 -2.51
CA ALA A 119 -11.10 -3.59 -2.12
C ALA A 119 -10.46 -4.78 -1.41
N SER A 120 -9.29 -5.20 -1.86
CA SER A 120 -8.60 -6.36 -1.29
C SER A 120 -7.11 -6.13 -1.09
N ALA A 121 -6.58 -6.56 0.05
CA ALA A 121 -5.14 -6.68 0.31
C ALA A 121 -4.79 -8.13 0.65
N ARG A 122 -3.88 -8.75 -0.12
CA ARG A 122 -3.30 -10.07 0.17
C ARG A 122 -1.90 -9.87 0.71
N ILE A 123 -1.61 -10.42 1.88
CA ILE A 123 -0.33 -10.16 2.57
C ILE A 123 0.37 -11.49 2.82
N ALA A 124 1.65 -11.58 2.48
CA ALA A 124 2.50 -12.74 2.76
C ALA A 124 3.88 -12.31 3.27
N ASN A 125 4.50 -13.06 4.18
CA ASN A 125 5.87 -12.86 4.64
C ASN A 125 6.19 -11.40 5.01
N THR A 126 5.23 -10.70 5.61
CA THR A 126 5.34 -9.25 5.87
C THR A 126 5.18 -8.98 7.34
N THR A 127 6.05 -8.12 7.87
CA THR A 127 5.95 -7.62 9.25
C THR A 127 5.13 -6.34 9.26
N ILE A 128 4.09 -6.32 10.08
CA ILE A 128 3.20 -5.18 10.30
C ILE A 128 3.25 -4.83 11.79
N SER A 129 4.01 -3.80 12.16
CA SER A 129 4.29 -3.51 13.57
C SER A 129 4.45 -2.04 13.92
N GLY A 130 4.28 -1.70 15.20
CA GLY A 130 4.45 -0.32 15.67
C GLY A 130 3.45 0.68 15.06
N ASN A 131 2.37 0.22 14.43
CA ASN A 131 1.34 1.11 13.89
C ASN A 131 0.30 1.45 14.99
N LEU A 132 -0.38 2.59 14.90
CA LEU A 132 -1.52 2.87 15.81
C LEU A 132 -2.64 1.85 15.56
N THR A 133 -2.94 1.54 14.30
CA THR A 133 -3.74 0.35 13.96
C THR A 133 -3.05 -0.44 12.86
N GLY A 134 -2.80 -1.74 13.07
CA GLY A 134 -2.14 -2.60 12.09
C GLY A 134 -3.00 -2.79 10.84
N LEU A 135 -4.16 -3.42 11.00
CA LEU A 135 -5.08 -3.74 9.91
C LEU A 135 -6.45 -3.09 10.11
N VAL A 136 -7.00 -2.50 9.04
CA VAL A 136 -8.35 -1.91 9.02
C VAL A 136 -9.07 -2.33 7.73
N ALA A 137 -9.97 -3.30 7.84
CA ALA A 137 -10.91 -3.64 6.77
C ALA A 137 -12.26 -2.96 7.06
N ALA A 138 -12.77 -2.18 6.11
CA ALA A 138 -14.05 -1.48 6.22
C ALA A 138 -14.95 -1.75 5.00
N ASN A 139 -16.26 -1.58 5.18
CA ASN A 139 -17.26 -1.61 4.10
C ASN A 139 -17.19 -2.86 3.21
N GLY A 140 -17.02 -4.04 3.83
CA GLY A 140 -16.97 -5.33 3.12
C GLY A 140 -15.64 -5.68 2.45
N SER A 141 -14.62 -4.81 2.55
CA SER A 141 -13.27 -5.08 2.02
C SER A 141 -12.59 -6.27 2.70
N GLN A 142 -11.56 -6.80 2.04
CA GLN A 142 -10.81 -7.96 2.53
C GLN A 142 -9.33 -7.63 2.76
N ILE A 143 -8.80 -8.07 3.90
CA ILE A 143 -7.36 -8.09 4.18
C ILE A 143 -6.99 -9.52 4.57
N VAL A 144 -6.36 -10.25 3.67
CA VAL A 144 -6.22 -11.71 3.77
C VAL A 144 -4.77 -12.10 3.98
N SER A 145 -4.52 -12.98 4.94
CA SER A 145 -3.19 -13.55 5.20
C SER A 145 -2.93 -14.73 4.26
N HIS A 146 -1.79 -14.75 3.57
CA HIS A 146 -1.36 -15.83 2.67
C HIS A 146 -0.23 -16.71 3.22
N ARG A 147 0.42 -16.31 4.33
CA ARG A 147 1.40 -17.03 5.20
C ARG A 147 2.47 -16.09 5.75
N GLY A 148 3.17 -16.51 6.81
CA GLY A 148 4.44 -15.89 7.24
C GLY A 148 4.36 -14.44 7.70
N ASN A 149 3.15 -13.93 7.95
CA ASN A 149 2.96 -12.56 8.38
C ASN A 149 3.17 -12.43 9.89
N VAL A 150 3.82 -11.35 10.29
CA VAL A 150 4.01 -11.00 11.71
C VAL A 150 3.23 -9.72 11.97
N LEU A 151 2.06 -9.84 12.60
CA LEU A 151 1.23 -8.71 13.02
C LEU A 151 1.37 -8.53 14.53
N THR A 152 2.28 -7.65 14.95
CA THR A 152 2.69 -7.50 16.36
C THR A 152 2.94 -6.05 16.71
N ASP A 153 2.96 -5.72 18.00
CA ASP A 153 3.40 -4.41 18.52
C ASP A 153 2.67 -3.19 17.92
N ASN A 154 1.47 -3.38 17.37
CA ASN A 154 0.59 -2.26 17.03
C ASN A 154 -0.23 -1.91 18.27
N VAL A 155 -0.58 -0.64 18.44
CA VAL A 155 -1.47 -0.23 19.56
C VAL A 155 -2.80 -0.99 19.47
N ASN A 156 -3.31 -1.13 18.25
CA ASN A 156 -4.34 -2.10 17.92
C ASN A 156 -3.89 -2.91 16.69
N ASN A 157 -3.75 -4.23 16.80
CA ASN A 157 -3.38 -5.05 15.64
C ASN A 157 -4.44 -5.05 14.54
N GLY A 158 -5.72 -4.96 14.89
CA GLY A 158 -6.80 -5.37 14.00
C GLY A 158 -6.74 -6.88 13.73
N ALA A 159 -7.38 -7.33 12.65
CA ALA A 159 -7.37 -8.73 12.25
C ALA A 159 -7.37 -8.87 10.73
N PHE A 160 -6.79 -9.96 10.25
CA PHE A 160 -7.03 -10.42 8.89
C PHE A 160 -8.50 -10.84 8.78
N THR A 161 -9.14 -10.52 7.65
CA THR A 161 -10.52 -10.93 7.34
C THR A 161 -10.61 -12.39 6.91
N GLY A 162 -9.46 -13.04 6.70
CA GLY A 162 -9.36 -14.46 6.37
C GLY A 162 -7.90 -14.89 6.19
N SER A 163 -7.70 -16.19 6.06
CA SER A 163 -6.41 -16.81 5.75
C SER A 163 -6.58 -17.76 4.56
N VAL A 164 -5.68 -17.70 3.58
CA VAL A 164 -5.61 -18.70 2.51
C VAL A 164 -4.58 -19.74 2.91
N ASN A 165 -5.04 -20.94 3.23
CA ASN A 165 -4.17 -22.11 3.27
C ASN A 165 -3.84 -22.46 1.83
N GLN A 166 -2.60 -22.25 1.39
CA GLN A 166 -2.15 -22.91 0.17
C GLN A 166 -1.69 -24.31 0.58
N LEU A 167 -2.32 -25.31 -0.06
CA LEU A 167 -1.95 -26.72 0.05
C LEU A 167 -0.47 -26.94 -0.25
#